data_AF-A0A962F7T2-F1
#
_entry.id   AF-A0A962F7T2-F1
#
_cell.length_a   1.000
_cell.length_b   1.000
_cell.length_c   1.000
_cell.angle_alpha   90.00
_cell.angle_beta   90.00
_cell.angle_gamma   90.00
#
_symmetry.space_group_name_H-M   'P 1'
#
loop_
_entity.id
_entity.type
_entity.pdbx_description
1 polymer ?
#
loop_
_entity_poly.entity_id
_entity_poly.type
_entity_poly.pdbx_seq_one_letter_code
_entity_poly.pdbx_strand_id
1 'polypeptide(L)'
;MSDSGARLVFAQAAMIPTAFELVVNKGGESRWAEIKWRTHLTAGVSFATMSASPFVSLQAARRIRQLEGEKAALKARVAELSEP
;
A
#
# COMPACT_ATOMS: atom_id res chain seq x y z
N MET A 1 6.15 18.41 -0.01
CA MET A 1 5.69 17.01 -0.12
C MET A 1 6.23 16.49 -1.44
N SER A 2 6.77 15.28 -1.47
CA SER A 2 7.14 14.59 -2.71
C SER A 2 6.10 13.51 -3.01
N ASP A 3 6.21 12.90 -4.19
CA ASP A 3 5.34 11.78 -4.57
C ASP A 3 5.52 10.55 -3.66
N SER A 4 6.72 10.40 -3.09
CA SER A 4 7.10 9.27 -2.23
C SER A 4 6.97 9.54 -0.73
N GLY A 5 6.72 10.77 -0.30
CA GLY A 5 6.66 11.07 1.13
C GLY A 5 6.42 12.52 1.50
N ALA A 6 6.32 12.76 2.81
CA ALA A 6 6.10 14.07 3.38
C ALA A 6 6.85 14.26 4.70
N ARG A 7 7.14 15.52 5.01
CA ARG A 7 7.48 15.94 6.35
C ARG A 7 6.22 16.48 7.00
N LEU A 8 5.83 15.88 8.12
CA LEU A 8 4.74 16.34 8.97
C LEU A 8 5.31 17.22 10.09
N VAL A 9 4.62 18.32 10.37
CA VAL A 9 4.93 19.23 11.47
C VAL A 9 3.70 19.29 12.36
N PHE A 10 3.90 19.02 13.65
CA PHE A 10 2.84 18.98 14.64
C PHE A 10 2.95 20.22 15.53
N ALA A 11 1.81 20.83 15.84
CA ALA A 11 1.76 21.95 16.79
C ALA A 11 2.10 21.52 18.23
N GLN A 12 1.87 20.25 18.55
CA GLN A 12 2.15 19.64 19.85
C GLN A 12 2.63 18.21 19.68
N ALA A 13 3.30 17.67 20.70
CA ALA A 13 3.70 16.26 20.71
C ALA A 13 2.45 15.38 20.62
N ALA A 14 2.42 14.48 19.64
CA ALA A 14 1.32 13.56 19.41
C ALA A 14 1.83 12.12 19.39
N MET A 15 1.00 11.21 19.91
CA MET A 15 1.22 9.78 19.78
C MET A 15 0.58 9.32 18.48
N ILE A 16 1.43 9.01 17.49
CA ILE A 16 0.99 8.62 16.15
C ILE A 16 1.43 7.18 15.90
N PRO A 17 0.55 6.31 15.37
CA PRO A 17 0.91 4.97 14.96
C PRO A 17 2.02 4.96 13.89
N THR A 18 2.74 3.85 13.78
CA THR A 18 3.82 3.68 12.79
C THR A 18 3.30 3.76 11.36
N ALA A 19 2.07 3.33 11.12
CA ALA A 19 1.38 3.43 9.83
C ALA A 19 -0.05 3.95 10.02
N PHE A 20 -0.47 4.86 9.16
CA PHE A 20 -1.78 5.50 9.22
C PHE A 20 -2.20 6.04 7.85
N GLU A 21 -3.49 6.36 7.71
CA GLU A 21 -4.02 7.07 6.54
C GLU A 21 -3.84 8.58 6.75
N LEU A 22 -3.16 9.24 5.81
CA LEU A 22 -2.99 10.69 5.79
C LEU A 22 -3.96 11.29 4.77
N VAL A 23 -4.89 12.12 5.25
CA VAL A 23 -5.80 12.90 4.41
C VAL A 23 -5.18 14.26 4.12
N VAL A 24 -4.91 14.56 2.84
CA VAL A 24 -4.37 15.86 2.42
C VAL A 24 -5.51 16.74 1.93
N ASN A 25 -6.02 17.62 2.80
CA ASN A 25 -7.18 18.48 2.54
C ASN A 25 -7.10 19.32 1.25
N LYS A 26 -5.89 19.69 0.81
CA LYS A 26 -5.71 20.49 -0.41
C LYS A 26 -5.99 19.72 -1.70
N GLY A 27 -5.88 18.38 -1.68
CA GLY A 27 -6.11 17.54 -2.85
C GLY A 27 -7.30 16.59 -2.72
N GLY A 28 -7.91 16.50 -1.53
CA GLY A 28 -8.95 15.49 -1.25
C GLY A 28 -8.44 14.04 -1.33
N GLU A 29 -7.13 13.84 -1.45
CA GLU A 29 -6.51 12.53 -1.56
C GLU A 29 -6.10 12.00 -0.20
N SER A 30 -6.55 10.78 0.10
CA SER A 30 -6.05 9.99 1.21
C SER A 30 -4.93 9.08 0.73
N ARG A 31 -3.81 9.05 1.47
CA ARG A 31 -2.68 8.17 1.17
C ARG A 31 -2.22 7.45 2.43
N TRP A 32 -1.89 6.17 2.28
CA TRP A 32 -1.24 5.41 3.35
C TRP A 32 0.17 5.93 3.58
N ALA A 33 0.48 6.27 4.83
CA ALA A 33 1.75 6.85 5.25
C ALA A 33 2.38 6.01 6.37
N GLU A 34 3.69 5.79 6.28
CA GLU A 34 4.49 5.11 7.30
C GLU A 34 5.56 6.04 7.85
N ILE A 35 5.72 6.12 9.17
CA ILE A 35 6.74 6.92 9.84
C ILE A 35 8.11 6.28 9.61
N LYS A 36 9.04 7.00 8.97
CA LYS A 36 10.44 6.59 8.81
C LYS A 36 11.35 7.18 9.88
N TRP A 37 11.03 8.36 10.37
CA TRP A 37 11.74 9.00 11.47
C TRP A 37 10.82 9.99 12.17
N ARG A 38 11.10 10.26 13.44
CA ARG A 38 10.36 11.20 14.27
C ARG A 38 11.29 11.94 15.23
N THR A 39 10.95 13.19 15.47
CA THR A 39 11.49 14.06 16.52
C THR A 39 10.33 14.59 17.36
N HIS A 40 10.57 15.60 18.21
CA HIS A 40 9.57 16.10 19.15
C HIS A 40 8.30 16.63 18.47
N LEU A 41 8.46 17.41 17.39
CA LEU A 41 7.36 18.07 16.68
C LEU A 41 7.35 17.79 15.17
N THR A 42 8.25 16.94 14.69
CA THR A 42 8.33 16.65 13.26
C THR A 42 8.53 15.17 12.99
N ALA A 43 7.88 14.67 11.94
CA ALA A 43 8.05 13.30 11.47
C ALA A 43 8.22 13.28 9.96
N GLY A 44 9.08 12.38 9.48
CA GLY A 44 9.16 12.03 8.06
C GLY A 44 8.32 10.79 7.81
N VAL A 45 7.45 10.86 6.82
CA VAL A 45 6.62 9.74 6.38
C VAL A 45 6.92 9.39 4.93
N SER A 46 6.88 8.10 4.60
CA SER A 46 6.83 7.62 3.22
C SER A 46 5.41 7.23 2.86
N PHE A 47 4.98 7.55 1.64
CA PHE A 47 3.70 7.09 1.13
C PHE A 47 3.85 5.68 0.55
N ALA A 48 2.94 4.79 0.95
CA ALA A 48 2.76 3.54 0.22
C ALA A 48 2.06 3.87 -1.10
N THR A 49 2.61 3.39 -2.22
CA THR A 49 1.84 3.38 -3.47
C THR A 49 0.59 2.53 -3.25
N MET A 50 -0.54 2.90 -3.84
CA MET A 50 -1.84 2.25 -3.62
C MET A 50 -1.85 0.72 -3.93
N SER A 51 -0.79 0.24 -4.59
CA SER A 51 -0.49 -1.17 -4.87
C SER A 51 0.19 -1.92 -3.71
N ALA A 52 0.85 -1.20 -2.80
CA ALA A 52 1.74 -1.74 -1.77
C ALA A 52 1.33 -1.32 -0.36
N SER A 53 0.03 -1.25 -0.07
CA SER A 53 -0.40 -1.28 1.33
C SER A 53 0.06 -2.61 1.94
N PRO A 54 0.89 -2.63 3.01
CA PRO A 54 1.27 -3.87 3.68
C PRO A 54 0.06 -4.53 4.38
N PHE A 55 -1.04 -3.80 4.51
CA PHE A 55 -2.35 -4.39 4.76
C PHE A 55 -2.86 -4.96 3.44
N VAL A 56 -2.38 -6.14 3.07
CA VAL A 56 -3.07 -6.98 2.08
C VAL A 56 -4.48 -7.14 2.61
N SER A 57 -5.42 -6.39 2.06
CA SER A 57 -6.83 -6.57 2.38
C SER A 57 -7.14 -8.04 2.11
N LEU A 58 -7.88 -8.70 3.00
CA LEU A 58 -8.26 -10.11 2.83
C LEU A 58 -8.84 -10.38 1.43
N GLN A 59 -9.47 -9.36 0.84
CA GLN A 59 -9.96 -9.33 -0.53
C GLN A 59 -8.85 -9.40 -1.60
N ALA A 60 -7.74 -8.68 -1.43
CA ALA A 60 -6.57 -8.76 -2.30
C ALA A 60 -5.90 -10.15 -2.22
N ALA A 61 -5.77 -10.71 -1.01
CA ALA A 61 -5.26 -12.08 -0.84
C ALA A 61 -6.17 -13.13 -1.52
N ARG A 62 -7.49 -12.96 -1.43
CA ARG A 62 -8.46 -13.82 -2.13
C ARG A 62 -8.34 -13.68 -3.65
N ARG A 63 -8.15 -12.46 -4.15
CA ARG A 63 -7.99 -12.20 -5.59
C ARG A 63 -6.71 -12.83 -6.15
N ILE A 64 -5.62 -12.79 -5.38
CA ILE A 64 -4.35 -13.44 -5.76
C ILE A 64 -4.55 -14.95 -5.91
N ARG A 65 -5.15 -15.61 -4.90
CA ARG A 65 -5.42 -17.06 -5.00
C ARG A 65 -6.32 -17.42 -6.18
N GLN A 66 -7.34 -16.60 -6.45
CA GLN A 66 -8.22 -16.79 -7.60
C GLN A 66 -7.43 -16.70 -8.92
N LEU A 67 -6.65 -15.64 -9.09
CA LEU A 67 -5.85 -15.42 -10.31
C LEU A 67 -4.76 -16.49 -10.48
N GLU A 68 -4.17 -16.99 -9.40
CA GLU A 68 -3.22 -18.10 -9.44
C GLU A 68 -3.89 -19.42 -9.85
N GLY A 69 -5.12 -19.69 -9.37
CA GLY A 69 -5.91 -20.84 -9.80
C GLY A 69 -6.29 -20.78 -11.28
N GLU A 70 -6.72 -19.61 -11.75
CA GLU A 70 -7.02 -19.36 -13.16
C GLU A 70 -5.78 -19.52 -14.04
N LYS A 71 -4.62 -19.02 -13.59
CA LYS A 71 -3.34 -19.19 -14.30
C LYS A 71 -2.92 -20.66 -14.37
N ALA A 72 -3.14 -21.45 -13.31
CA ALA A 72 -2.84 -22.88 -13.32
C ALA A 72 -3.75 -23.63 -14.29
N ALA A 73 -5.06 -23.31 -14.31
CA ALA A 73 -6.01 -23.89 -15.24
C ALA A 73 -5.70 -23.51 -16.71
N LEU A 74 -5.36 -22.24 -16.98
CA LEU A 74 -4.94 -21.81 -18.31
C LEU A 74 -3.66 -22.51 -18.76
N LYS A 75 -2.67 -22.68 -17.87
CA LYS A 75 -1.43 -23.39 -18.20
C LYS A 75 -1.67 -24.86 -18.51
N ALA A 76 -2.54 -25.54 -17.76
CA ALA A 76 -2.90 -26.93 -18.04
C ALA A 76 -3.58 -27.05 -19.42
N ARG A 77 -4.46 -26.11 -19.76
CA ARG A 77 -5.16 -26.10 -21.05
C ARG A 77 -4.23 -25.80 -22.23
N VAL A 78 -3.25 -24.92 -22.05
CA VAL A 78 -2.21 -24.63 -23.05
C VAL A 78 -1.32 -25.85 -23.28
N ALA A 79 -1.00 -26.62 -22.22
CA ALA A 79 -0.25 -27.86 -22.34
C ALA A 79 -1.02 -28.92 -23.13
N GLU A 80 -2.32 -29.14 -22.83
CA GLU A 80 -3.19 -30.07 -23.58
C GLU A 80 -3.34 -29.69 -25.06
N LEU A 81 -3.34 -28.39 -25.39
CA LEU A 81 -3.52 -27.89 -26.76
C LEU A 81 -2.20 -27.70 -27.52
N SER A 82 -1.05 -27.83 -26.85
CA SER A 82 0.28 -27.73 -27.47
C SER A 82 0.95 -29.09 -27.72
N GLU A 83 0.31 -30.20 -27.37
CA GLU A 83 0.70 -31.54 -27.85
C GLU A 83 -0.01 -31.84 -29.18
N PRO A 84 0.74 -31.99 -30.30
CA PRO A 84 0.21 -32.52 -31.55
C PRO A 84 0.06 -34.06 -31.55
#